data_AF-A0A430KX01-F1
#
_entry.id   AF-A0A430KX01-F1
#
_cell.length_a   1.000
_cell.length_b   1.000
_cell.length_c   1.000
_cell.angle_alpha   90.00
_cell.angle_beta   90.00
_cell.angle_gamma   90.00
#
_symmetry.space_group_name_H-M   'P 1'
#
loop_
_entity.id
_entity.type
_entity.pdbx_description
1 polymer ?
#
loop_
_entity_poly.entity_id
_entity_poly.type
_entity_poly.pdbx_seq_one_letter_code
_entity_poly.pdbx_strand_id
1 'polypeptide(L)'
;ESATAWSERREAELPHVEPISARRLDQAIDAAEANGFALTIIDTPPAAGAEAAAAAQRADLVEIPCRPSLIDLDAIKRTAQLITSTGRAGVVVLNAAPPTASTLLDDARTLAEATGLRVARTVLRERSAYRAAWPYGLGVIEHEPKGKAAQEVAALQKHLLDDLINCTPANMKA
;
A
#
# COMPACT_ATOMS: atom_id res chain seq x y z
N GLU A 1 5.24 13.18 3.71
CA GLU A 1 5.90 14.18 2.83
C GLU A 1 5.84 13.79 1.36
N SER A 2 6.15 12.54 0.98
CA SER A 2 6.08 12.07 -0.42
C SER A 2 4.69 12.18 -1.05
N ALA A 3 3.63 11.71 -0.38
CA ALA A 3 2.27 11.77 -0.91
C ALA A 3 1.78 13.21 -1.15
N THR A 4 2.04 14.12 -0.20
CA THR A 4 1.71 15.54 -0.32
C THR A 4 2.46 16.20 -1.47
N ALA A 5 3.77 15.94 -1.60
CA ALA A 5 4.55 16.49 -2.71
C ALA A 5 4.09 15.95 -4.08
N TRP A 6 3.61 14.71 -4.14
CA TRP A 6 2.99 14.15 -5.33
C TRP A 6 1.66 14.84 -5.67
N SER A 7 0.79 15.07 -4.68
CA SER A 7 -0.53 15.68 -4.91
C SER A 7 -0.43 17.14 -5.34
N GLU A 8 0.56 17.89 -4.86
CA GLU A 8 0.82 19.28 -5.29
C GLU A 8 1.14 19.42 -6.79
N ARG A 9 1.53 18.33 -7.46
CA ARG A 9 1.84 18.32 -8.91
C ARG A 9 0.64 17.98 -9.76
N ARG A 10 -0.42 17.48 -9.13
CA ARG A 10 -1.59 16.94 -9.80
C ARG A 10 -2.55 18.06 -10.15
N GLU A 11 -3.05 18.06 -11.38
CA GLU A 11 -4.08 19.02 -11.81
C GLU A 11 -5.50 18.57 -11.45
N ALA A 12 -5.74 17.25 -11.41
CA ALA A 12 -7.05 16.69 -11.06
C ALA A 12 -7.34 16.82 -9.56
N GLU A 13 -8.60 17.10 -9.23
CA GLU A 13 -9.06 17.34 -7.85
C GLU A 13 -8.89 16.13 -6.93
N LEU A 14 -9.10 14.91 -7.45
CA LEU A 14 -9.02 13.68 -6.68
C LEU A 14 -7.77 12.86 -7.05
N PRO A 15 -7.17 12.14 -6.07
CA PRO A 15 -7.61 12.01 -4.68
C PRO A 15 -7.28 13.24 -3.82
N HIS A 16 -8.11 13.53 -2.81
CA HIS A 16 -7.77 14.49 -1.75
C HIS A 16 -6.63 13.92 -0.90
N VAL A 17 -5.58 14.71 -0.68
CA VAL A 17 -4.40 14.31 0.08
C VAL A 17 -4.13 15.36 1.15
N GLU A 18 -4.06 14.93 2.40
CA GLU A 18 -3.82 15.81 3.53
C GLU A 18 -2.76 15.20 4.48
N PRO A 19 -1.76 15.97 4.91
CA PRO A 19 -0.83 15.52 5.95
C PRO A 19 -1.53 15.50 7.31
N ILE A 20 -1.74 14.30 7.85
CA ILE A 20 -2.40 14.08 9.14
C ILE A 20 -1.40 13.55 10.18
N SER A 21 -1.48 14.05 11.41
CA SER A 21 -0.72 13.51 12.54
C SER A 21 -1.43 12.31 13.14
N ALA A 22 -0.70 11.36 13.74
CA ALA A 22 -1.31 10.17 14.35
C ALA A 22 -2.43 10.50 15.36
N ARG A 23 -2.32 11.61 16.09
CA ARG A 23 -3.35 12.08 17.04
C ARG A 23 -4.66 12.51 16.39
N ARG A 24 -4.63 12.94 15.13
CA ARG A 24 -5.80 13.40 14.37
C ARG A 24 -6.31 12.37 13.37
N LEU A 25 -5.67 11.19 13.31
CA LEU A 25 -5.99 10.16 12.33
C LEU A 25 -7.46 9.73 12.42
N ASP A 26 -7.94 9.49 13.64
CA ASP A 26 -9.32 9.08 13.86
C ASP A 26 -10.33 10.10 13.34
N GLN A 27 -10.14 11.37 13.74
CA GLN A 27 -10.97 12.48 13.28
C GLN A 27 -10.93 12.65 11.76
N ALA A 28 -9.77 12.45 11.13
CA ALA A 28 -9.62 12.58 9.69
C ALA A 28 -10.35 11.46 8.92
N ILE A 29 -10.32 10.23 9.43
CA ILE A 29 -11.06 9.10 8.86
C ILE A 29 -12.57 9.36 8.95
N ASP A 30 -13.06 9.76 10.13
CA ASP A 30 -14.48 10.02 10.35
C ASP A 30 -14.96 11.20 9.48
N ALA A 31 -14.12 12.23 9.31
CA ALA A 31 -14.41 13.34 8.41
C ALA A 31 -14.43 12.92 6.93
N ALA A 32 -13.53 12.05 6.49
CA ALA A 32 -13.54 11.51 5.13
C ALA A 32 -14.84 10.73 4.87
N GLU A 33 -15.25 9.87 5.80
CA GLU A 33 -16.51 9.13 5.70
C GLU A 33 -17.72 10.08 5.65
N ALA A 34 -17.78 11.07 6.53
CA ALA A 34 -18.85 12.07 6.55
C ALA A 34 -18.94 12.92 5.26
N ASN A 35 -17.82 13.09 4.55
CA ASN A 35 -17.76 13.77 3.24
C ASN A 35 -17.96 12.81 2.05
N GLY A 36 -18.33 11.55 2.30
CA GLY A 36 -18.70 10.59 1.27
C GLY A 36 -17.52 9.91 0.57
N PHE A 37 -16.32 9.94 1.16
CA PHE A 37 -15.20 9.16 0.63
C PHE A 37 -15.44 7.66 0.86
N ALA A 38 -15.38 6.87 -0.22
CA ALA A 38 -15.60 5.42 -0.16
C ALA A 38 -14.33 4.62 0.21
N LEU A 39 -13.16 5.27 0.18
CA LEU A 39 -11.87 4.63 0.43
C LEU A 39 -10.91 5.65 1.05
N THR A 40 -10.26 5.27 2.14
CA THR A 40 -9.19 6.04 2.78
C THR A 40 -7.88 5.25 2.69
N ILE A 41 -6.83 5.88 2.15
CA ILE A 41 -5.48 5.31 2.10
C ILE A 41 -4.60 6.07 3.09
N ILE A 42 -3.94 5.35 4.00
CA ILE A 42 -3.07 5.93 5.02
C ILE A 42 -1.61 5.66 4.65
N ASP A 43 -0.92 6.69 4.14
CA ASP A 43 0.53 6.63 3.87
C ASP A 43 1.32 6.92 5.15
N THR A 44 2.12 5.96 5.61
CA THR A 44 2.87 6.05 6.86
C THR A 44 4.36 6.30 6.62
N PRO A 45 5.08 6.93 7.56
CA PRO A 45 6.55 6.95 7.54
C PRO A 45 7.17 5.53 7.44
N PRO A 46 8.42 5.39 6.99
CA PRO A 46 9.03 4.08 6.72
C PRO A 46 9.32 3.24 7.97
N ALA A 47 9.32 3.85 9.16
CA ALA A 47 9.61 3.16 10.41
C ALA A 47 8.34 2.52 10.97
N ALA A 48 8.45 1.26 11.43
CA ALA A 48 7.40 0.55 12.17
C ALA A 48 7.27 1.08 13.62
N GLY A 49 6.91 2.36 13.73
CA GLY A 49 6.76 3.11 14.99
C GLY A 49 5.31 3.29 15.42
N ALA A 50 5.08 4.25 16.32
CA ALA A 50 3.76 4.54 16.88
C ALA A 50 2.75 4.99 15.82
N GLU A 51 3.18 5.74 14.81
CA GLU A 51 2.35 6.18 13.69
C GLU A 51 1.87 5.00 12.84
N ALA A 52 2.78 4.06 12.53
CA ALA A 52 2.43 2.84 11.80
C ALA A 52 1.48 1.95 12.61
N ALA A 53 1.68 1.84 13.93
CA ALA A 53 0.77 1.12 14.82
C ALA A 53 -0.63 1.73 14.84
N ALA A 54 -0.74 3.06 14.99
CA ALA A 54 -2.02 3.77 14.99
C ALA A 54 -2.76 3.60 13.65
N ALA A 55 -2.04 3.73 12.53
CA ALA A 55 -2.59 3.48 11.20
C ALA A 55 -3.08 2.03 11.05
N ALA A 56 -2.25 1.05 11.44
CA ALA A 56 -2.58 -0.36 11.37
C ALA A 56 -3.72 -0.76 12.30
N GLN A 57 -4.00 -0.03 13.39
CA GLN A 57 -5.16 -0.30 14.27
C GLN A 57 -6.47 0.19 13.66
N ARG A 58 -6.43 1.22 12.82
CA ARG A 58 -7.61 1.81 12.17
C ARG A 58 -7.92 1.20 10.80
N ALA A 59 -6.91 0.69 10.09
CA ALA A 59 -7.05 0.14 8.74
C ALA A 59 -7.70 -1.26 8.73
N ASP A 60 -8.61 -1.50 7.79
CA ASP A 60 -9.21 -2.83 7.58
C ASP A 60 -8.23 -3.80 6.90
N LEU A 61 -7.36 -3.28 6.04
CA LEU A 61 -6.28 -3.99 5.37
C LEU A 61 -4.98 -3.18 5.44
N VAL A 62 -3.86 -3.84 5.74
CA VAL A 62 -2.52 -3.25 5.72
C VAL A 62 -1.68 -3.84 4.59
N GLU A 63 -1.25 -2.98 3.67
CA GLU A 63 -0.29 -3.33 2.61
C GLU A 63 1.15 -3.08 3.08
N ILE A 64 2.04 -4.05 2.86
CA ILE A 64 3.47 -3.96 3.20
C ILE A 64 4.30 -4.08 1.91
N PRO A 65 4.70 -2.96 1.29
CA PRO A 65 5.60 -3.01 0.15
C PRO A 65 6.98 -3.49 0.59
N CYS A 66 7.51 -4.52 -0.08
CA CYS A 66 8.81 -5.12 0.24
C CYS A 66 9.59 -5.42 -1.05
N ARG A 67 10.87 -5.03 -1.13
CA ARG A 67 11.71 -5.51 -2.23
C ARG A 67 12.01 -7.00 -2.07
N PRO A 68 12.19 -7.76 -3.16
CA PRO A 68 12.63 -9.15 -3.08
C PRO A 68 14.14 -9.23 -2.79
N SER A 69 14.58 -8.65 -1.68
CA SER A 69 15.97 -8.63 -1.21
C SER A 69 16.00 -9.11 0.24
N LEU A 70 17.06 -9.81 0.65
CA LEU A 70 17.18 -10.32 2.02
C LEU A 70 17.10 -9.21 3.08
N ILE A 71 17.70 -8.04 2.78
CA ILE A 71 17.72 -6.90 3.70
C ILE A 71 16.29 -6.36 3.92
N ASP A 72 15.53 -6.19 2.83
CA ASP A 72 14.14 -5.72 2.92
C ASP A 72 13.24 -6.77 3.59
N LEU A 73 13.41 -8.06 3.26
CA LEU A 73 12.66 -9.17 3.84
C LEU A 73 12.90 -9.33 5.36
N ASP A 74 14.14 -9.13 5.81
CA ASP A 74 14.45 -9.09 7.24
C ASP A 74 13.81 -7.88 7.93
N ALA A 75 13.78 -6.72 7.25
CA ALA A 75 13.20 -5.50 7.80
C ALA A 75 11.69 -5.62 8.03
N ILE A 76 10.95 -6.30 7.14
CA ILE A 76 9.49 -6.44 7.27
C ILE A 76 9.06 -7.36 8.43
N LYS A 77 9.96 -8.16 9.03
CA LYS A 77 9.63 -9.02 10.19
C LYS A 77 9.03 -8.23 11.35
N ARG A 78 9.60 -7.05 11.65
CA ARG A 78 9.07 -6.17 12.72
C ARG A 78 7.71 -5.59 12.36
N THR A 79 7.54 -5.17 11.10
CA THR A 79 6.26 -4.65 10.60
C THR A 79 5.18 -5.73 10.64
N ALA A 80 5.52 -6.98 10.28
CA ALA A 80 4.61 -8.11 10.33
C ALA A 80 4.16 -8.46 11.76
N GLN A 81 5.08 -8.41 12.72
CA GLN A 81 4.76 -8.60 14.14
C GLN A 81 3.82 -7.51 14.65
N LEU A 82 4.09 -6.25 14.30
CA LEU A 82 3.23 -5.12 14.65
C LEU A 82 1.82 -5.32 14.09
N ILE A 83 1.68 -5.64 12.81
CA ILE A 83 0.36 -5.84 12.18
C ILE A 83 -0.36 -7.05 12.77
N THR A 84 0.34 -8.16 12.97
CA THR A 84 -0.24 -9.36 13.62
C THR A 84 -0.78 -9.01 15.01
N SER A 85 -0.09 -8.15 15.77
CA SER A 85 -0.53 -7.73 17.10
C SER A 85 -1.76 -6.81 17.10
N THR A 86 -2.07 -6.13 15.99
CA THR A 86 -3.31 -5.35 15.86
C THR A 86 -4.51 -6.23 15.52
N GLY A 87 -4.28 -7.48 15.11
CA GLY A 87 -5.33 -8.40 14.64
C GLY A 87 -5.92 -8.03 13.28
N ARG A 88 -5.35 -7.05 12.57
CA ARG A 88 -5.80 -6.65 11.22
C ARG A 88 -5.20 -7.54 10.14
N ALA A 89 -5.88 -7.60 9.00
CA ALA A 89 -5.37 -8.32 7.83
C ALA A 89 -4.15 -7.59 7.26
N GLY A 90 -3.05 -8.32 7.08
CA GLY A 90 -1.84 -7.82 6.41
C GLY A 90 -1.55 -8.58 5.12
N VAL A 91 -1.05 -7.86 4.11
CA VAL A 91 -0.58 -8.42 2.84
C VAL A 91 0.77 -7.81 2.45
N VAL A 92 1.76 -8.66 2.21
CA VAL A 92 3.05 -8.25 1.66
C VAL A 92 2.95 -8.16 0.15
N VAL A 93 3.43 -7.06 -0.43
CA VAL A 93 3.51 -6.85 -1.87
C VAL A 93 4.97 -6.79 -2.27
N LEU A 94 5.39 -7.74 -3.12
CA LEU A 94 6.74 -7.70 -3.68
C LEU A 94 6.83 -6.53 -4.68
N ASN A 95 7.58 -5.51 -4.29
CA ASN A 95 7.71 -4.23 -4.97
C ASN A 95 9.14 -4.00 -5.48
N ALA A 96 9.30 -3.18 -6.53
CA ALA A 96 10.57 -2.89 -7.18
C ALA A 96 11.37 -4.17 -7.50
N ALA A 97 10.68 -5.23 -7.92
CA ALA A 97 11.31 -6.49 -8.28
C ALA A 97 12.11 -6.36 -9.59
N PRO A 98 13.34 -6.90 -9.67
CA PRO A 98 14.13 -6.86 -10.90
C PRO A 98 13.36 -7.47 -12.09
N PRO A 99 13.37 -6.89 -13.30
CA PRO A 99 12.54 -7.34 -14.41
C PRO A 99 12.72 -8.81 -14.84
N THR A 100 13.91 -9.39 -14.64
CA THR A 100 14.29 -10.73 -15.15
C THR A 100 14.38 -11.81 -14.07
N ALA A 101 14.18 -11.47 -12.79
CA ALA A 101 14.42 -12.41 -11.70
C ALA A 101 13.11 -13.18 -11.37
N SER A 102 12.98 -14.42 -11.85
CA SER A 102 11.87 -15.32 -11.48
C SER A 102 12.19 -16.14 -10.23
N THR A 103 13.31 -16.86 -10.20
CA THR A 103 13.72 -17.69 -9.04
C THR A 103 13.85 -16.89 -7.75
N LEU A 104 14.41 -15.67 -7.84
CA LEU A 104 14.50 -14.73 -6.72
C LEU A 104 13.13 -14.42 -6.08
N LEU A 105 12.06 -14.40 -6.88
CA LEU A 105 10.72 -14.09 -6.38
C LEU A 105 10.11 -15.26 -5.60
N ASP A 106 10.38 -16.49 -6.01
CA ASP A 106 9.87 -17.67 -5.32
C ASP A 106 10.51 -17.78 -3.93
N ASP A 107 11.82 -17.57 -3.85
CA ASP A 107 12.56 -17.50 -2.58
C ASP A 107 12.07 -16.32 -1.72
N ALA A 108 11.95 -15.12 -2.30
CA ALA A 108 11.47 -13.94 -1.59
C ALA A 108 10.04 -14.11 -1.07
N ARG A 109 9.16 -14.75 -1.86
CA ARG A 109 7.79 -15.08 -1.44
C ARG A 109 7.80 -16.02 -0.26
N THR A 110 8.57 -17.11 -0.34
CA THR A 110 8.70 -18.09 0.75
C THR A 110 9.18 -17.42 2.04
N LEU A 111 10.19 -16.56 1.95
CA LEU A 111 10.71 -15.82 3.10
C LEU A 111 9.72 -14.80 3.66
N ALA A 112 8.96 -14.11 2.81
CA ALA A 112 7.92 -13.19 3.24
C ALA A 112 6.74 -13.94 3.91
N GLU A 113 6.33 -15.09 3.37
CA GLU A 113 5.28 -15.94 3.96
C GLU A 113 5.70 -16.49 5.34
N ALA A 114 6.99 -16.71 5.56
CA ALA A 114 7.52 -17.11 6.87
C ALA A 114 7.31 -16.05 7.98
N THR A 115 6.92 -14.82 7.63
CA THR A 115 6.49 -13.80 8.60
C THR A 115 5.08 -14.04 9.16
N GLY A 116 4.34 -14.99 8.60
CA GLY A 116 2.94 -15.29 8.95
C GLY A 116 1.92 -14.45 8.18
N LEU A 117 2.37 -13.53 7.32
CA LEU A 117 1.50 -12.73 6.47
C LEU A 117 1.33 -13.34 5.09
N ARG A 118 0.18 -13.06 4.47
CA ARG A 118 -0.08 -13.41 3.07
C ARG A 118 0.81 -12.56 2.16
N VAL A 119 1.24 -13.11 1.04
CA VAL A 119 1.95 -12.38 0.00
C VAL A 119 1.07 -12.26 -1.24
N ALA A 120 0.88 -11.05 -1.74
CA ALA A 120 0.10 -10.80 -2.96
C ALA A 120 0.67 -11.61 -4.14
N ARG A 121 -0.20 -12.14 -5.00
CA ARG A 121 0.23 -12.83 -6.23
C ARG A 121 0.87 -11.86 -7.22
N THR A 122 0.34 -10.64 -7.29
CA THR A 122 0.87 -9.58 -8.12
C THR A 122 2.24 -9.12 -7.62
N VAL A 123 3.17 -8.90 -8.54
CA VAL A 123 4.50 -8.37 -8.27
C VAL A 123 4.66 -7.07 -9.05
N LEU A 124 5.08 -6.01 -8.37
CA LEU A 124 5.41 -4.74 -9.03
C LEU A 124 6.90 -4.78 -9.40
N ARG A 125 7.19 -4.74 -10.70
CA ARG A 125 8.58 -4.72 -11.18
C ARG A 125 9.15 -3.32 -11.06
N GLU A 126 10.47 -3.21 -10.93
CA GLU A 126 11.13 -1.92 -11.10
C GLU A 126 10.98 -1.45 -12.55
N ARG A 127 10.36 -0.27 -12.74
CA ARG A 127 10.03 0.29 -14.05
C ARG A 127 10.27 1.79 -14.06
N SER A 128 10.84 2.30 -15.15
CA SER A 128 11.02 3.75 -15.36
C SER A 128 9.69 4.51 -15.40
N ALA A 129 8.59 3.84 -15.79
CA ALA A 129 7.25 4.43 -15.86
C ALA A 129 6.80 5.07 -14.54
N TYR A 130 7.14 4.51 -13.38
CA TYR A 130 6.81 5.12 -12.08
C TYR A 130 7.48 6.49 -11.90
N ARG A 131 8.75 6.61 -12.32
CA ARG A 131 9.49 7.88 -12.28
C ARG A 131 9.00 8.86 -13.34
N ALA A 132 8.59 8.36 -14.50
CA ALA A 132 8.07 9.19 -15.60
C ALA A 132 6.72 9.84 -15.25
N ALA A 133 5.87 9.17 -14.45
CA ALA A 133 4.58 9.71 -14.02
C ALA A 133 4.70 10.76 -12.90
N TRP A 134 5.77 10.70 -12.10
CA TRP A 134 5.95 11.54 -10.91
C TRP A 134 5.87 13.06 -11.14
N PRO A 135 6.52 13.65 -12.17
CA PRO A 135 6.49 15.09 -12.39
C PRO A 135 5.08 15.67 -12.61
N TYR A 136 4.12 14.82 -13.01
CA TYR A 136 2.75 15.21 -13.34
C TYR A 136 1.75 14.93 -12.21
N GLY A 137 2.19 14.41 -11.05
CA GLY A 137 1.27 13.98 -10.00
C GLY A 137 0.31 12.88 -10.46
N LEU A 138 0.76 12.01 -11.36
CA LEU A 138 -0.03 10.93 -11.94
C LEU A 138 0.44 9.56 -11.45
N GLY A 139 -0.50 8.61 -11.37
CA GLY A 139 -0.20 7.18 -11.30
C GLY A 139 0.15 6.61 -12.68
N VAL A 140 0.81 5.45 -12.71
CA VAL A 140 1.18 4.79 -13.99
C VAL A 140 -0.01 4.39 -14.85
N ILE A 141 -1.17 4.12 -14.24
CA ILE A 141 -2.43 3.86 -14.95
C ILE A 141 -2.89 5.09 -15.73
N GLU A 142 -2.65 6.29 -15.20
CA GLU A 142 -3.05 7.56 -15.82
C GLU A 142 -2.03 8.02 -16.86
N HIS A 143 -0.74 7.90 -16.56
CA HIS A 143 0.34 8.37 -17.43
C HIS A 143 0.61 7.45 -18.63
N GLU A 144 0.62 6.12 -18.42
CA GLU A 144 0.91 5.15 -19.48
C GLU A 144 -0.06 3.94 -19.38
N PRO A 145 -1.36 4.11 -19.69
CA PRO A 145 -2.41 3.13 -19.38
C PRO A 145 -2.22 1.76 -20.04
N LYS A 146 -1.51 1.71 -21.17
CA LYS A 146 -1.21 0.46 -21.90
C LYS A 146 0.12 -0.18 -21.48
N GLY A 147 0.89 0.51 -20.64
CA GLY A 147 2.21 0.08 -20.18
C GLY A 147 2.14 -1.10 -19.21
N LYS A 148 3.25 -1.83 -19.10
CA LYS A 148 3.35 -2.98 -18.18
C LYS A 148 3.17 -2.58 -16.71
N ALA A 149 3.60 -1.37 -16.33
CA ALA A 149 3.41 -0.85 -14.97
C ALA A 149 1.92 -0.65 -14.66
N ALA A 150 1.15 -0.07 -15.59
CA ALA A 150 -0.29 0.09 -15.44
C ALA A 150 -1.01 -1.25 -15.28
N GLN A 151 -0.63 -2.26 -16.06
CA GLN A 151 -1.19 -3.61 -15.97
C GLN A 151 -0.91 -4.26 -14.60
N GLU A 152 0.33 -4.14 -14.09
CA GLU A 152 0.71 -4.64 -12.77
C GLU A 152 -0.07 -3.93 -11.65
N VAL A 153 -0.14 -2.60 -11.67
CA VAL A 153 -0.88 -1.82 -10.66
C VAL A 153 -2.38 -2.10 -10.73
N ALA A 154 -2.98 -2.20 -11.92
CA ALA A 154 -4.39 -2.54 -12.05
C ALA A 154 -4.72 -3.94 -11.51
N ALA A 155 -3.83 -4.91 -11.75
CA ALA A 155 -3.98 -6.25 -11.20
C ALA A 155 -3.83 -6.27 -9.66
N LEU A 156 -2.89 -5.49 -9.11
CA LEU A 156 -2.72 -5.33 -7.66
C LEU A 156 -3.95 -4.66 -7.04
N GLN A 157 -4.38 -3.52 -7.60
CA GLN A 157 -5.54 -2.76 -7.13
C GLN A 157 -6.77 -3.64 -7.04
N LYS A 158 -7.05 -4.43 -8.09
CA LYS A 158 -8.18 -5.36 -8.09
C LYS A 158 -8.10 -6.34 -6.91
N HIS A 159 -6.97 -7.01 -6.72
CA HIS A 159 -6.80 -7.97 -5.64
C HIS A 159 -6.90 -7.33 -4.25
N LEU A 160 -6.33 -6.14 -4.06
CA LEU A 160 -6.41 -5.43 -2.78
C LEU A 160 -7.83 -4.97 -2.46
N LEU A 161 -8.61 -4.53 -3.46
CA LEU A 161 -10.00 -4.17 -3.26
C LEU A 161 -10.87 -5.41 -2.94
N ASP A 162 -10.62 -6.53 -3.61
CA ASP A 162 -11.28 -7.80 -3.29
C ASP A 162 -10.98 -8.23 -1.85
N ASP A 163 -9.71 -8.17 -1.42
CA ASP A 163 -9.29 -8.44 -0.05
C ASP A 163 -9.93 -7.46 0.96
N LEU A 164 -9.96 -6.17 0.63
CA LEU A 164 -10.54 -5.12 1.46
C LEU A 164 -12.03 -5.37 1.70
N ILE A 165 -12.79 -5.68 0.66
CA ILE A 165 -14.23 -6.00 0.77
C ILE A 165 -14.45 -7.20 1.70
N ASN A 166 -13.58 -8.21 1.65
CA ASN A 166 -13.70 -9.41 2.48
C ASN A 166 -13.35 -9.18 3.95
N CYS A 167 -12.51 -8.19 4.26
CA CYS A 167 -12.09 -7.88 5.63
C CYS A 167 -12.80 -6.66 6.24
N THR A 168 -13.52 -5.87 5.44
CA THR A 168 -14.35 -4.77 5.92
C THR A 168 -15.64 -5.35 6.52
N PRO A 169 -15.93 -5.16 7.82
CA PRO A 169 -17.14 -5.69 8.44
C PRO A 169 -18.41 -5.17 7.75
N ALA A 170 -19.33 -6.06 7.38
CA ALA A 170 -20.60 -5.70 6.73
C ALA A 170 -21.51 -4.78 7.58
N ASN A 171 -21.21 -4.62 8.87
CA ASN A 171 -22.08 -4.00 9.86
C ASN A 171 -21.72 -2.55 10.22
N MET A 172 -20.80 -1.91 9.50
CA MET A 172 -20.44 -0.49 9.67
C MET A 172 -21.04 0.41 8.58
N LYS A 173 -22.18 -0.02 8.00
CA LYS A 173 -23.00 0.76 7.05
C LYS A 173 -24.41 1.00 7.61
N ALA A 174 -24.51 1.46 8.85
CA ALA A 174 -25.77 1.87 9.47
C ALA A 174 -25.74 3.35 9.79
#